data_AF-F3FVV7-F1
#
_entry.id   AF-F3FVV7-F1
#
_cell.length_a   1.000
_cell.length_b   1.000
_cell.length_c   1.000
_cell.angle_alpha   90.00
_cell.angle_beta   90.00
_cell.angle_gamma   90.00
#
_symmetry.space_group_name_H-M   'P 1'
#
loop_
_entity.id
_entity.type
_entity.pdbx_description
1 polymer ?
#
loop_
_entity_poly.entity_id
_entity_poly.type
_entity_poly.pdbx_seq_one_letter_code
_entity_poly.pdbx_strand_id
1 'polypeptide(L)'
;GPQKLIANGLLPAELVFGHNNFLWPCQGVKPPEDTFLHMYAVDLARTPDGRWWVTADRTQAPSGAGYALENRQSVARALPETYRDLQVRHLSGFFDALQQTLARQAPTSNE
;
A
#
# COMPACT_ATOMS: atom_id res chain seq x y z
N GLY A 1 8.06 -17.48 -4.58
CA GLY A 1 7.22 -18.64 -4.22
C GLY A 1 7.19 -19.69 -5.33
N PRO A 2 6.30 -20.69 -5.26
CA PRO A 2 6.27 -21.85 -6.20
C PRO A 2 5.84 -21.56 -7.65
N GLN A 3 5.58 -20.29 -8.01
CA GLN A 3 5.28 -19.86 -9.39
C GLN A 3 4.11 -20.59 -10.08
N LYS A 4 3.10 -21.02 -9.31
CA LYS A 4 1.95 -21.79 -9.82
C LYS A 4 1.17 -21.09 -10.94
N LEU A 5 1.06 -19.76 -10.91
CA LEU A 5 0.36 -19.02 -11.97
C LEU A 5 1.05 -19.14 -13.33
N ILE A 6 2.38 -19.13 -13.34
CA ILE A 6 3.18 -19.31 -14.56
C ILE A 6 3.10 -20.78 -14.99
N ALA A 7 3.31 -21.72 -14.06
CA ALA A 7 3.26 -23.16 -14.34
C ALA A 7 1.90 -23.62 -14.91
N ASN A 8 0.81 -22.97 -14.48
CA ASN A 8 -0.55 -23.26 -14.96
C ASN A 8 -0.92 -22.47 -16.23
N GLY A 9 -0.03 -21.65 -16.78
CA GLY A 9 -0.30 -20.84 -17.97
C GLY A 9 -1.27 -19.67 -17.77
N LEU A 10 -1.57 -19.29 -16.51
CA LEU A 10 -2.47 -18.18 -16.19
C LEU A 10 -1.78 -16.82 -16.25
N LEU A 11 -0.45 -16.80 -16.17
CA LEU A 11 0.39 -15.61 -16.29
C LEU A 11 1.56 -15.91 -17.24
N PRO A 12 1.66 -15.23 -18.40
CA PRO A 12 2.78 -15.40 -19.32
C PRO A 12 4.12 -15.15 -18.63
N ALA A 13 5.07 -16.08 -18.77
CA ALA A 13 6.37 -16.00 -18.13
C ALA A 13 7.17 -14.78 -18.61
N GLU A 14 7.00 -14.41 -19.87
CA GLU A 14 7.70 -13.32 -20.54
C GLU A 14 7.33 -11.96 -19.93
N LEU A 15 6.06 -11.79 -19.49
CA LEU A 15 5.61 -10.57 -18.82
C LEU A 15 6.26 -10.40 -17.43
N VAL A 16 6.64 -11.50 -16.78
CA VAL A 16 7.26 -11.49 -15.46
C VAL A 16 8.78 -11.37 -15.59
N PHE A 17 9.42 -12.34 -16.26
CA PHE A 17 10.89 -12.43 -16.32
C PHE A 17 11.52 -11.45 -17.30
N GLY A 18 10.75 -10.96 -18.29
CA GLY A 18 11.21 -9.91 -19.21
C GLY A 18 11.05 -8.50 -18.65
N HIS A 19 10.41 -8.32 -17.48
CA HIS A 19 10.18 -7.01 -16.91
C HIS A 19 11.46 -6.46 -16.25
N ASN A 20 11.82 -5.20 -16.56
CA ASN A 20 13.06 -4.57 -16.07
C ASN A 20 13.14 -4.48 -14.53
N ASN A 21 12.01 -4.46 -13.84
CA ASN A 21 11.96 -4.44 -12.37
C ASN A 21 11.85 -5.83 -11.74
N PHE A 22 11.96 -6.92 -12.52
CA PHE A 22 12.04 -8.26 -11.96
C PHE A 22 13.42 -8.48 -11.34
N LEU A 23 13.44 -8.74 -10.03
CA LEU A 23 14.69 -8.92 -9.28
C LEU A 23 15.01 -10.41 -9.14
N TRP A 24 15.89 -10.92 -10.01
CA TRP A 24 16.41 -12.28 -9.93
C TRP A 24 16.95 -12.66 -8.54
N PRO A 25 17.72 -11.79 -7.83
CA PRO A 25 18.20 -12.12 -6.49
C PRO A 25 17.10 -12.35 -5.46
N CYS A 26 15.89 -11.85 -5.69
CA CYS A 26 14.75 -12.02 -4.79
C CYS A 26 14.02 -13.36 -5.02
N GLN A 27 14.40 -14.15 -6.02
CA GLN A 27 13.75 -15.42 -6.29
C GLN A 27 14.03 -16.42 -5.16
N GLY A 28 12.95 -16.93 -4.55
CA GLY A 28 13.04 -17.92 -3.47
C GLY A 28 13.24 -17.31 -2.07
N VAL A 29 13.48 -15.99 -1.98
CA VAL A 29 13.48 -15.27 -0.70
C VAL A 29 12.13 -15.46 -0.01
N LYS A 30 12.17 -15.69 1.30
CA LYS A 30 11.00 -15.70 2.18
C LYS A 30 11.18 -14.58 3.22
N PRO A 31 10.45 -13.46 3.10
CA PRO A 31 10.51 -12.41 4.09
C PRO A 31 9.89 -12.87 5.42
N PRO A 32 10.17 -12.17 6.53
CA PRO A 32 9.47 -12.39 7.80
C PRO A 32 7.96 -12.40 7.60
N GLU A 33 7.28 -13.34 8.25
CA GLU A 33 5.83 -13.55 8.14
C GLU A 33 5.33 -13.76 6.69
N ASP A 34 6.20 -14.18 5.76
CA ASP A 34 5.92 -14.29 4.32
C ASP A 34 5.31 -12.99 3.70
N THR A 35 5.56 -11.83 4.34
CA THR A 35 5.00 -10.54 3.92
C THR A 35 5.94 -9.80 2.99
N PHE A 36 5.57 -9.70 1.71
CA PHE A 36 6.32 -8.91 0.71
C PHE A 36 5.84 -7.46 0.57
N LEU A 37 4.56 -7.22 0.82
CA LEU A 37 3.91 -5.94 0.58
C LEU A 37 3.37 -5.37 1.89
N HIS A 38 4.21 -4.59 2.58
CA HIS A 38 3.89 -3.99 3.87
C HIS A 38 2.89 -2.83 3.75
N MET A 39 2.91 -2.14 2.60
CA MET A 39 2.02 -1.03 2.31
C MET A 39 1.61 -1.11 0.84
N TYR A 40 0.31 -1.03 0.61
CA TYR A 40 -0.30 -0.98 -0.71
C TYR A 40 -1.12 0.30 -0.83
N ALA A 41 -0.97 1.00 -1.96
CA ALA A 41 -1.88 2.08 -2.31
C ALA A 41 -2.42 1.86 -3.72
N VAL A 42 -3.59 2.44 -3.96
CA VAL A 42 -4.32 2.29 -5.20
C VAL A 42 -4.86 3.65 -5.64
N ASP A 43 -4.64 3.98 -6.91
CA ASP A 43 -5.22 5.16 -7.52
C ASP A 43 -6.65 4.81 -7.96
N LEU A 44 -7.62 5.57 -7.45
CA LEU A 44 -9.04 5.36 -7.69
C LEU A 44 -9.65 6.50 -8.49
N ALA A 45 -10.45 6.16 -9.48
CA ALA A 45 -11.32 7.09 -10.20
C ALA A 45 -12.78 6.73 -9.97
N ARG A 46 -13.63 7.75 -9.82
CA ARG A 46 -15.09 7.58 -9.78
C ARG A 46 -15.70 8.09 -11.08
N THR A 47 -16.43 7.23 -11.78
CA THR A 47 -17.10 7.58 -13.03
C THR A 47 -18.41 8.34 -12.78
N PRO A 48 -18.95 9.06 -13.77
CA PRO A 48 -20.21 9.81 -13.63
C PRO A 48 -21.42 8.96 -13.24
N ASP A 49 -21.43 7.68 -13.62
CA ASP A 49 -22.43 6.70 -13.21
C ASP A 49 -22.25 6.17 -11.77
N GLY A 50 -21.26 6.72 -11.04
CA GLY A 50 -21.00 6.42 -9.64
C GLY A 50 -20.09 5.23 -9.37
N ARG A 51 -19.67 4.48 -10.41
CA ARG A 51 -18.76 3.33 -10.25
C ARG A 51 -17.33 3.76 -9.90
N TRP A 52 -16.62 2.89 -9.21
CA TRP A 52 -15.20 3.07 -8.88
C TRP A 52 -14.33 2.20 -9.76
N TRP A 53 -13.20 2.76 -10.17
CA TRP A 53 -12.20 2.10 -11.00
C TRP A 53 -10.83 2.21 -10.35
N VAL A 54 -10.11 1.09 -10.33
CA VAL A 54 -8.68 1.07 -10.03
C VAL A 54 -7.94 1.44 -11.30
N THR A 55 -7.21 2.55 -11.25
CA THR A 55 -6.44 3.04 -12.41
C THR A 55 -4.96 2.68 -12.30
N ALA A 56 -4.44 2.49 -11.09
CA ALA A 56 -3.07 2.03 -10.88
C ALA A 56 -2.86 1.42 -9.49
N ASP A 57 -1.99 0.44 -9.43
CA ASP A 57 -1.44 -0.14 -8.20
C ASP A 57 -0.10 0.51 -7.84
N ARG A 58 0.10 0.80 -6.55
CA ARG A 58 1.35 1.33 -6.01
C ARG A 58 1.89 0.35 -4.97
N THR A 59 2.78 -0.53 -5.41
CA THR A 59 3.32 -1.66 -4.62
C THR A 59 4.76 -1.48 -4.15
N GLN A 60 5.38 -0.33 -4.46
CA GLN A 60 6.74 0.00 -4.04
C GLN A 60 6.70 0.86 -2.77
N ALA A 61 7.06 2.14 -2.87
CA ALA A 61 7.00 3.12 -1.79
C ALA A 61 5.92 4.17 -2.10
N PRO A 62 4.62 3.85 -1.91
CA PRO A 62 3.56 4.81 -2.19
C PRO A 62 3.70 6.02 -1.27
N SER A 63 3.64 7.21 -1.86
CA SER A 63 3.57 8.48 -1.15
C SER A 63 2.11 8.91 -0.95
N GLY A 64 1.87 9.96 -0.16
CA GLY A 64 0.54 10.56 -0.03
C GLY A 64 -0.08 10.47 1.37
N ALA A 65 0.28 9.48 2.18
CA ALA A 65 -0.25 9.35 3.55
C ALA A 65 0.03 10.61 4.40
N GLY A 66 1.25 11.16 4.32
CA GLY A 66 1.61 12.41 4.99
C GLY A 66 0.80 13.62 4.50
N TYR A 67 0.62 13.75 3.18
CA TYR A 67 -0.24 14.79 2.61
C TYR A 67 -1.69 14.67 3.09
N ALA A 68 -2.23 13.44 3.17
CA ALA A 68 -3.56 13.21 3.68
C ALA A 68 -3.73 13.67 5.14
N LEU A 69 -2.70 13.46 5.98
CA LEU A 69 -2.65 13.91 7.37
C LEU A 69 -2.56 15.44 7.47
N GLU A 70 -1.62 16.06 6.77
CA GLU A 70 -1.44 17.51 6.81
C GLU A 70 -2.64 18.27 6.24
N ASN A 71 -3.24 17.77 5.15
CA ASN A 71 -4.48 18.33 4.61
C ASN A 71 -5.62 18.23 5.61
N ARG A 72 -5.72 17.11 6.35
CA ARG A 72 -6.72 16.93 7.42
C ARG A 72 -6.55 17.97 8.51
N GLN A 73 -5.32 18.14 8.99
CA GLN A 73 -5.00 19.05 10.08
C GLN A 73 -5.21 20.51 9.68
N SER A 74 -4.83 20.86 8.45
CA SER A 74 -5.03 22.19 7.89
C SER A 74 -6.51 22.55 7.76
N VAL A 75 -7.33 21.64 7.22
CA VAL A 75 -8.79 21.84 7.10
C VAL A 75 -9.45 21.92 8.48
N ALA A 76 -9.05 21.08 9.43
CA ALA A 76 -9.59 21.12 10.80
C ALA A 76 -9.32 22.47 11.50
N ARG A 77 -8.15 23.09 11.24
CA ARG A 77 -7.81 24.42 11.77
C ARG A 77 -8.53 25.55 11.03
N ALA A 78 -8.65 25.45 9.70
CA ALA A 78 -9.25 26.49 8.88
C ALA A 78 -10.79 26.53 8.97
N LEU A 79 -11.44 25.36 9.14
CA LEU A 79 -12.90 25.19 9.10
C LEU A 79 -13.40 24.30 10.27
N PRO A 80 -13.21 24.72 11.53
CA PRO A 80 -13.43 23.86 12.70
C PRO A 80 -14.87 23.39 12.88
N GLU A 81 -15.87 24.26 12.63
CA GLU A 81 -17.29 23.90 12.78
C GLU A 81 -17.71 22.89 11.70
N THR A 82 -17.43 23.16 10.41
CA THR A 82 -17.70 22.22 9.31
C THR A 82 -16.99 20.88 9.51
N TYR A 83 -15.75 20.90 9.99
CA TYR A 83 -15.00 19.68 10.26
C TYR A 83 -15.66 18.82 11.36
N ARG A 84 -16.22 19.46 12.41
CA ARG A 84 -16.96 18.79 13.48
C ARG A 84 -18.30 18.24 12.99
N ASP A 85 -19.04 19.03 12.22
CA ASP A 85 -20.35 18.65 11.67
C ASP A 85 -20.26 17.45 10.72
N LEU A 86 -19.20 17.40 9.89
CA LEU A 86 -18.96 16.29 8.97
C LEU A 86 -18.42 15.01 9.65
N GLN A 87 -18.15 15.03 10.96
CA GLN A 87 -17.68 13.87 11.73
C GLN A 87 -16.46 13.21 11.07
N VAL A 88 -15.49 14.03 10.63
CA VAL A 88 -14.36 13.55 9.83
C VAL A 88 -13.52 12.53 10.63
N ARG A 89 -13.31 11.35 10.06
CA ARG A 89 -12.54 10.28 10.69
C ARG A 89 -11.05 10.64 10.83
N HIS A 90 -10.50 10.36 12.01
CA HIS A 90 -9.08 10.50 12.30
C HIS A 90 -8.23 9.49 11.53
N LEU A 91 -7.02 9.92 11.13
CA LEU A 91 -6.05 9.05 10.45
C LEU A 91 -5.06 8.35 11.39
N SER A 92 -5.02 8.69 12.68
CA SER A 92 -4.01 8.17 13.62
C SER A 92 -3.93 6.65 13.59
N GLY A 93 -5.08 5.96 13.59
CA GLY A 93 -5.12 4.49 13.56
C GLY A 93 -4.43 3.85 12.35
N PHE A 94 -4.39 4.53 11.19
CA PHE A 94 -3.60 4.07 10.05
C PHE A 94 -2.09 4.11 10.34
N PHE A 95 -1.61 5.23 10.89
CA PHE A 95 -0.19 5.40 11.22
C PHE A 95 0.24 4.49 12.38
N ASP A 96 -0.62 4.32 13.39
CA ASP A 96 -0.37 3.41 14.50
C ASP A 96 -0.23 1.97 13.99
N ALA A 97 -1.13 1.52 13.12
CA ALA A 97 -1.07 0.18 12.52
C ALA A 97 0.18 -0.02 11.65
N LEU A 98 0.55 0.99 10.84
CA LEU A 98 1.77 0.94 10.04
C LEU A 98 3.01 0.85 10.92
N GLN A 99 3.12 1.68 11.95
CA GLN A 99 4.25 1.67 12.88
C GLN A 99 4.36 0.32 13.60
N GLN A 100 3.26 -0.21 14.13
CA GLN A 100 3.24 -1.50 14.81
C GLN A 100 3.63 -2.65 13.88
N THR A 101 3.16 -2.62 12.64
CA THR A 101 3.52 -3.64 11.62
C THR A 101 5.01 -3.63 11.34
N LEU A 102 5.60 -2.45 11.11
CA LEU A 102 7.04 -2.32 10.85
C LEU A 102 7.88 -2.70 12.07
N ALA A 103 7.45 -2.30 13.28
CA ALA A 103 8.14 -2.64 14.52
C ALA A 103 8.14 -4.16 14.78
N ARG A 104 7.04 -4.85 14.48
CA ARG A 104 6.94 -6.31 14.62
C ARG A 104 7.86 -7.06 13.65
N GLN A 105 8.08 -6.50 12.47
CA GLN A 105 8.88 -7.10 11.40
C GLN A 105 10.34 -6.63 11.39
N ALA A 106 10.71 -5.74 12.29
CA ALA A 106 12.09 -5.29 12.43
C ALA A 106 12.99 -6.46 12.88
N PRO A 107 14.23 -6.54 12.36
CA PRO A 107 15.19 -7.53 12.84
C PRO A 107 15.41 -7.36 14.34
N THR A 108 15.39 -8.46 15.09
CA THR A 108 15.80 -8.45 16.50
C THR A 108 17.27 -8.80 16.58
N SER A 109 17.98 -8.28 17.60
CA SER A 109 19.45 -8.39 17.76
C SER A 109 20.01 -9.82 17.91
N ASN A 110 19.19 -10.85 17.70
CA ASN A 110 19.54 -12.28 17.84
C ASN A 110 19.48 -13.05 16.51
N GLU A 111 19.44 -12.37 15.36
CA GLU A 111 19.75 -12.91 14.02
C GLU A 111 20.97 -12.20 13.44
#